data_AF-A0A2H5UVN5-F1
#
_entry.id   AF-A0A2H5UVN5-F1
#
_cell.length_a   1.000
_cell.length_b   1.000
_cell.length_c   1.000
_cell.angle_alpha   90.00
_cell.angle_beta   90.00
_cell.angle_gamma   90.00
#
_symmetry.space_group_name_H-M   'P 1'
#
loop_
_entity.id
_entity.type
_entity.pdbx_description
1 polymer ?
#
loop_
_entity_poly.entity_id
_entity_poly.type
_entity_poly.pdbx_seq_one_letter_code
_entity_poly.pdbx_strand_id
1 'polypeptide(L)'
;MEEEKEVRRYTRRQAISNVAAAGAIVGVGVVAGLGGYFAGGMGGGRVETITQRETVTVGGQTVTVGGQTVTVTQPTTITQTQTQTVTGGRTPPRDKILIGGSISLTGGLAGFGTEEKWALEEVARRVNEQGGVYLLGYDRRLPVELIIYDSKSDIPTVLANLEKLINVDKVDLLVGETGSHIGLAIAPVVEQAKTPIVGVLATTEKIFIPPTYHYLFSNFHLARDEVWIYYDYMNNLPAGVRPRTIVIWEEASDLGADNANWFETYARQYGYEVLLREKYTPGSDLTALVTKTKALNPDVVGGIPSPPDAINMIKISKELRFSPKIWAFTRGTATGTFGANLGADAEFVTASFVWHESLPGAAEIVQKYRQETNRPPTLLGIYYSTGQIAIQAVEWAGLLDRERIRNALASLQFDTVMGKISFGEGGKMNNTDKFILLMQWRSGKLEIIWPRAKATAEPVYPFPSWESR
;
A
#
# COMPACT_ATOMS: atom_id res chain seq x y z
N MET A 1 3.44 55.96 45.47
CA MET A 1 2.72 56.78 44.49
C MET A 1 3.30 56.47 43.13
N GLU A 2 2.43 56.07 42.21
CA GLU A 2 2.66 55.81 40.78
C GLU A 2 3.71 54.76 40.39
N GLU A 3 3.25 53.51 40.30
CA GLU A 3 3.88 52.47 39.48
C GLU A 3 3.33 52.57 38.06
N GLU A 4 4.17 53.05 37.14
CA GLU A 4 3.90 53.15 35.72
C GLU A 4 4.21 51.79 35.04
N LYS A 5 3.24 51.24 34.31
CA LYS A 5 3.33 49.98 33.57
C LYS A 5 4.27 50.12 32.38
N GLU A 6 5.46 49.51 32.44
CA GLU A 6 6.30 49.27 31.27
C GLU A 6 6.08 47.86 30.70
N VAL A 7 5.42 47.80 29.54
CA VAL A 7 5.24 46.58 28.74
C VAL A 7 6.57 46.23 28.06
N ARG A 8 7.34 45.29 28.63
CA ARG A 8 8.51 44.73 27.95
C ARG A 8 8.10 43.71 26.88
N ARG A 9 8.24 44.11 25.61
CA ARG A 9 8.29 43.22 24.45
C ARG A 9 9.43 42.22 24.60
N TYR A 10 9.12 40.92 24.69
CA TYR A 10 10.11 39.86 24.55
C TYR A 10 10.31 39.53 23.07
N THR A 11 11.49 39.81 22.53
CA THR A 11 11.91 39.46 21.17
C THR A 11 12.28 37.98 21.06
N ARG A 12 11.81 37.35 19.98
CA ARG A 12 11.80 35.91 19.63
C ARG A 12 13.18 35.21 19.45
N ARG A 13 14.20 35.51 20.26
CA ARG A 13 15.57 34.98 20.05
C ARG A 13 16.26 34.30 21.25
N GLN A 14 15.56 33.95 22.33
CA GLN A 14 16.15 33.22 23.47
C GLN A 14 15.23 32.13 24.04
N ALA A 15 14.72 31.23 23.18
CA ALA A 15 14.01 30.02 23.62
C ALA A 15 14.53 28.77 22.88
N ILE A 16 15.86 28.62 22.81
CA ILE A 16 16.50 27.36 22.42
C ILE A 16 17.64 27.10 23.40
N SER A 17 17.30 26.49 24.53
CA SER A 17 18.21 25.63 25.30
C SER A 17 17.40 24.83 26.31
N ASN A 18 17.61 23.51 26.31
CA ASN A 18 17.12 22.48 27.23
C ASN A 18 15.80 21.79 26.83
N VAL A 19 15.89 20.76 25.98
CA VAL A 19 15.53 19.38 26.35
C VAL A 19 16.33 18.43 25.44
N ALA A 20 17.36 17.81 25.99
CA ALA A 20 17.92 16.55 25.51
C ALA A 20 17.58 15.50 26.56
N ALA A 21 16.59 14.65 26.28
CA ALA A 21 16.42 13.31 26.85
C ALA A 21 15.22 12.61 26.18
N ALA A 22 15.50 11.45 25.56
CA ALA A 22 14.57 10.43 25.06
C ALA A 22 13.69 10.75 23.83
N GLY A 23 13.89 9.97 22.76
CA GLY A 23 12.97 9.80 21.63
C GLY A 23 13.27 10.70 20.43
N ALA A 24 13.82 10.12 19.36
CA ALA A 24 14.08 10.83 18.11
C ALA A 24 12.75 11.23 17.44
N ILE A 25 12.34 12.48 17.65
CA ILE A 25 11.32 13.16 16.84
C ILE A 25 12.08 13.84 15.69
N VAL A 26 11.96 13.30 14.48
CA VAL A 26 12.37 14.01 13.26
C VAL A 26 11.23 14.98 12.93
N GLY A 27 11.28 16.18 13.51
CA GLY A 27 10.40 17.28 13.14
C GLY A 27 10.83 17.84 11.79
N VAL A 28 9.99 17.70 10.77
CA VAL A 28 10.12 18.48 9.53
C VAL A 28 9.80 19.93 9.87
N GLY A 29 10.83 20.71 10.17
CA GLY A 29 10.71 22.15 10.39
C GLY A 29 10.68 22.89 9.06
N VAL A 30 9.50 23.35 8.62
CA VAL A 30 9.40 24.33 7.53
C VAL A 30 9.95 25.67 8.04
N VAL A 31 11.13 26.07 7.57
CA VAL A 31 11.64 27.43 7.79
C VAL A 31 11.34 28.25 6.54
N ALA A 32 10.21 28.96 6.55
CA ALA A 32 9.88 29.93 5.51
C ALA A 32 10.72 31.22 5.71
N GLY A 33 11.64 31.50 4.77
CA GLY A 33 12.28 32.81 4.65
C GLY A 33 11.43 33.71 3.76
N LEU A 34 10.87 34.79 4.31
CA LEU A 34 10.24 35.85 3.53
C LEU A 34 11.31 36.64 2.77
N GLY A 35 11.41 36.44 1.46
CA GLY A 35 12.30 37.18 0.58
C GLY A 35 11.58 38.30 -0.19
N GLY A 36 11.97 39.55 0.10
CA GLY A 36 12.03 40.67 -0.87
C GLY A 36 10.73 41.26 -1.44
N TYR A 37 10.33 42.42 -0.90
CA TYR A 37 9.36 43.33 -1.51
C TYR A 37 10.02 44.05 -2.70
N PHE A 38 9.68 43.70 -3.95
CA PHE A 38 9.98 44.57 -5.09
C PHE A 38 8.81 45.52 -5.30
N ALA A 39 8.99 46.76 -4.85
CA ALA A 39 8.08 47.86 -5.15
C ALA A 39 8.28 48.30 -6.61
N GLY A 40 7.24 48.18 -7.43
CA GLY A 40 7.20 48.82 -8.75
C GLY A 40 6.20 48.19 -9.72
N GLY A 41 5.05 48.86 -9.91
CA GLY A 41 4.19 48.67 -11.08
C GLY A 41 2.91 47.86 -10.83
N MET A 42 1.77 48.52 -10.96
CA MET A 42 0.43 47.92 -10.98
C MET A 42 0.35 46.76 -12.00
N GLY A 43 -0.09 45.58 -11.56
CA GLY A 43 -0.56 44.50 -12.44
C GLY A 43 0.20 43.17 -12.41
N GLY A 44 1.27 43.02 -11.62
CA GLY A 44 2.05 41.77 -11.55
C GLY A 44 1.59 40.83 -10.43
N GLY A 45 1.31 39.57 -10.76
CA GLY A 45 0.98 38.50 -9.81
C GLY A 45 2.02 38.32 -8.70
N ARG A 46 1.57 37.86 -7.53
CA ARG A 46 2.43 37.60 -6.37
C ARG A 46 3.38 36.45 -6.71
N VAL A 47 4.68 36.72 -6.75
CA VAL A 47 5.71 35.69 -6.92
C VAL A 47 6.17 35.28 -5.52
N GLU A 48 5.76 34.11 -5.06
CA GLU A 48 6.25 33.56 -3.80
C GLU A 48 7.32 32.50 -4.08
N THR A 49 8.48 32.70 -3.47
CA THR A 49 9.59 31.75 -3.52
C THR A 49 9.50 30.87 -2.28
N ILE A 50 9.09 29.61 -2.46
CA ILE A 50 8.98 28.64 -1.37
C ILE A 50 10.29 27.88 -1.31
N THR A 51 10.99 27.97 -0.19
CA THR A 51 12.19 27.19 0.08
C THR A 51 11.84 26.06 1.05
N GLN A 52 11.77 24.83 0.56
CA GLN A 52 11.62 23.64 1.39
C GLN A 52 12.98 22.96 1.53
N ARG A 53 13.38 22.67 2.78
CA ARG A 53 14.59 21.92 3.08
C ARG A 53 14.20 20.50 3.46
N GLU A 54 14.64 19.54 2.66
CA GLU A 54 14.47 18.13 2.97
C GLU A 54 15.85 17.47 3.13
N THR A 55 15.94 16.53 4.07
CA THR A 55 17.16 15.81 4.37
C THR A 55 17.05 14.42 3.76
N VAL A 56 17.76 14.18 2.65
CA VAL A 56 17.71 12.92 1.90
C VAL A 56 19.04 12.19 2.03
N THR A 57 19.00 10.89 2.29
CA THR A 57 20.21 10.04 2.28
C THR A 57 20.38 9.45 0.89
N VAL A 58 21.46 9.77 0.20
CA VAL A 58 21.72 9.30 -1.16
C VAL A 58 23.01 8.48 -1.19
N GLY A 59 22.95 7.30 -1.81
CA GLY A 59 24.11 6.43 -2.07
C GLY A 59 24.09 5.95 -3.51
N GLY A 60 25.20 6.09 -4.23
CA GLY A 60 25.36 5.57 -5.59
C GLY A 60 24.70 6.39 -6.71
N GLN A 61 24.11 7.56 -6.40
CA GLN A 61 23.59 8.47 -7.42
C GLN A 61 24.56 9.63 -7.70
N THR A 62 24.54 10.09 -8.94
CA THR A 62 25.27 11.28 -9.38
C THR A 62 24.39 12.50 -9.18
N VAL A 63 24.88 13.48 -8.41
CA VAL A 63 24.11 14.69 -8.09
C VAL A 63 24.79 15.91 -8.73
N THR A 64 23.99 16.79 -9.33
CA THR A 64 24.48 18.06 -9.89
C THR A 64 24.25 19.17 -8.87
N VAL A 65 25.32 19.74 -8.33
CA VAL A 65 25.27 20.89 -7.42
C VAL A 65 25.99 22.06 -8.08
N GLY A 66 25.29 23.17 -8.30
CA GLY A 66 25.88 24.36 -8.92
C GLY A 66 26.41 24.17 -10.35
N GLY A 67 25.85 23.21 -11.10
CA GLY A 67 26.28 22.90 -12.47
C GLY A 67 27.46 21.93 -12.58
N GLN A 68 27.95 21.37 -11.48
CA GLN A 68 28.95 20.30 -11.50
C GLN A 68 28.37 18.97 -11.04
N THR A 69 28.67 17.92 -11.79
CA THR A 69 28.19 16.56 -11.61
C THR A 69 29.20 15.77 -10.78
N VAL A 70 28.79 15.28 -9.60
CA VAL A 70 29.65 14.52 -8.68
C VAL A 70 29.00 13.19 -8.33
N THR A 71 29.76 12.09 -8.40
CA THR A 71 29.31 10.75 -8.00
C THR A 71 29.57 10.53 -6.52
N VAL A 72 28.51 10.26 -5.75
CA VAL A 72 28.59 10.06 -4.29
C VAL A 72 28.74 8.56 -3.98
N THR A 73 29.95 8.15 -3.57
CA THR A 73 30.33 6.74 -3.31
C THR A 73 30.08 6.26 -1.88
N GLN A 74 29.69 7.13 -0.94
CA GLN A 74 29.30 6.76 0.44
C GLN A 74 27.96 7.42 0.82
N PRO A 75 27.09 6.75 1.60
CA PRO A 75 25.80 7.32 2.00
C PRO A 75 26.02 8.64 2.73
N THR A 76 25.65 9.73 2.07
CA THR A 76 25.79 11.08 2.59
C THR A 76 24.41 11.70 2.71
N THR A 77 24.17 12.33 3.85
CA THR A 77 22.98 13.14 4.09
C THR A 77 23.12 14.45 3.31
N ILE A 78 22.28 14.65 2.29
CA ILE A 78 22.22 15.90 1.55
C ILE A 78 20.96 16.68 1.95
N THR A 79 21.11 17.96 2.24
CA THR A 79 19.97 18.87 2.36
C THR A 79 19.60 19.33 0.97
N GLN A 80 18.53 18.79 0.40
CA GLN A 80 17.97 19.33 -0.84
C GLN A 80 17.17 20.58 -0.50
N THR A 81 17.54 21.69 -1.15
CA THR A 81 16.79 22.94 -1.08
C THR A 81 15.98 23.04 -2.35
N GLN A 82 14.71 22.61 -2.31
CA GLN A 82 13.81 22.86 -3.43
C GLN A 82 13.29 24.29 -3.32
N THR A 83 13.56 25.07 -4.36
CA THR A 83 13.06 26.44 -4.50
C THR A 83 11.98 26.41 -5.56
N GLN A 84 10.71 26.51 -5.16
CA GLN A 84 9.59 26.60 -6.09
C GLN A 84 9.12 28.04 -6.21
N THR A 85 9.08 28.53 -7.45
CA THR A 85 8.51 29.84 -7.80
C THR A 85 7.02 29.67 -8.07
N VAL A 86 6.16 30.15 -7.19
CA VAL A 86 4.72 30.24 -7.43
C VAL A 86 4.45 31.53 -8.19
N THR A 87 4.24 31.45 -9.51
CA THR A 87 3.78 32.58 -10.30
C THR A 87 2.29 32.79 -10.02
N GLY A 88 1.96 33.80 -9.22
CA GLY A 88 0.60 34.08 -8.76
C GLY A 88 -0.35 34.52 -9.87
N GLY A 89 -0.98 33.56 -10.55
CA GLY A 89 -2.37 33.73 -10.95
C GLY A 89 -3.25 33.75 -9.70
N ARG A 90 -4.40 34.42 -9.75
CA ARG A 90 -5.35 34.41 -8.62
C ARG A 90 -5.83 32.98 -8.40
N THR A 91 -5.36 32.33 -7.33
CA THR A 91 -5.83 31.01 -6.90
C THR A 91 -7.35 31.07 -6.76
N PRO A 92 -8.12 30.26 -7.51
CA PRO A 92 -9.57 30.25 -7.38
C PRO A 92 -9.94 29.92 -5.92
N PRO A 93 -10.88 30.65 -5.31
CA PRO A 93 -11.30 30.36 -3.94
C PRO A 93 -11.84 28.92 -3.87
N ARG A 94 -11.29 28.14 -2.95
CA ARG A 94 -11.72 26.77 -2.63
C ARG A 94 -12.01 26.70 -1.14
N ASP A 95 -13.14 26.16 -0.75
CA ASP A 95 -13.61 25.99 0.62
C ASP A 95 -13.33 24.59 1.19
N LYS A 96 -13.03 23.62 0.34
CA LYS A 96 -12.75 22.22 0.69
C LYS A 96 -11.82 21.55 -0.31
N ILE A 97 -11.26 20.43 0.10
CA ILE A 97 -10.45 19.50 -0.68
C ILE A 97 -11.35 18.35 -1.09
N LEU A 98 -11.49 18.09 -2.39
CA LEU A 98 -12.36 17.03 -2.90
C LEU A 98 -11.53 15.79 -3.24
N ILE A 99 -11.77 14.70 -2.53
CA ILE A 99 -11.16 13.40 -2.81
C ILE A 99 -12.25 12.41 -3.25
N GLY A 100 -12.09 11.84 -4.44
CA GLY A 100 -13.10 10.98 -5.06
C GLY A 100 -12.71 9.51 -5.08
N GLY A 101 -13.66 8.59 -4.95
CA GLY A 101 -13.41 7.16 -5.11
C GLY A 101 -14.60 6.44 -5.73
N SER A 102 -14.32 5.52 -6.67
CA SER A 102 -15.28 4.50 -7.09
C SER A 102 -14.89 3.21 -6.39
N ILE A 103 -15.65 2.78 -5.39
CA ILE A 103 -15.26 1.71 -4.46
C ILE A 103 -16.32 0.61 -4.48
N SER A 104 -15.90 -0.66 -4.45
CA SER A 104 -16.78 -1.83 -4.46
C SER A 104 -17.51 -1.97 -3.12
N LEU A 105 -18.60 -1.22 -2.93
CA LEU A 105 -19.44 -1.32 -1.72
C LEU A 105 -20.44 -2.48 -1.84
N THR A 106 -20.81 -2.84 -3.06
CA THR A 106 -21.56 -4.05 -3.40
C THR A 106 -20.84 -4.89 -4.47
N GLY A 107 -21.37 -6.08 -4.78
CA GLY A 107 -20.79 -6.99 -5.76
C GLY A 107 -19.73 -7.95 -5.18
N GLY A 108 -18.99 -8.61 -6.07
CA GLY A 108 -18.05 -9.69 -5.71
C GLY A 108 -16.87 -9.26 -4.83
N LEU A 109 -16.54 -7.96 -4.80
CA LEU A 109 -15.45 -7.38 -4.02
C LEU A 109 -15.95 -6.56 -2.81
N ALA A 110 -17.24 -6.64 -2.45
CA ALA A 110 -17.83 -5.86 -1.35
C ALA A 110 -17.12 -6.01 0.01
N GLY A 111 -16.55 -7.19 0.27
CA GLY A 111 -15.76 -7.45 1.48
C GLY A 111 -14.53 -6.53 1.59
N PHE A 112 -13.91 -6.21 0.45
CA PHE A 112 -12.76 -5.32 0.36
C PHE A 112 -13.17 -3.85 0.40
N GLY A 113 -14.15 -3.43 -0.42
CA GLY A 113 -14.49 -2.02 -0.56
C GLY A 113 -15.22 -1.42 0.65
N THR A 114 -15.94 -2.22 1.44
CA THR A 114 -16.53 -1.71 2.70
C THR A 114 -15.47 -1.38 3.75
N GLU A 115 -14.38 -2.16 3.82
CA GLU A 115 -13.23 -1.87 4.67
C GLU A 115 -12.42 -0.67 4.14
N GLU A 116 -12.26 -0.56 2.81
CA GLU A 116 -11.60 0.58 2.15
C GLU A 116 -12.30 1.90 2.44
N LYS A 117 -13.63 1.94 2.25
CA LYS A 117 -14.44 3.13 2.56
C LYS A 117 -14.29 3.56 4.01
N TRP A 118 -14.39 2.62 4.95
CA TRP A 118 -14.24 2.93 6.38
C TRP A 118 -12.87 3.54 6.67
N ALA A 119 -11.79 2.98 6.12
CA ALA A 119 -10.44 3.45 6.36
C ALA A 119 -10.22 4.87 5.81
N LEU A 120 -10.70 5.14 4.60
CA LEU A 120 -10.63 6.47 3.98
C LEU A 120 -11.44 7.50 4.79
N GLU A 121 -12.66 7.15 5.19
CA GLU A 121 -13.52 8.01 6.03
C GLU A 121 -12.88 8.32 7.38
N GLU A 122 -12.24 7.33 8.02
CA GLU A 122 -11.56 7.52 9.29
C GLU A 122 -10.36 8.47 9.16
N VAL A 123 -9.57 8.38 8.08
CA VAL A 123 -8.47 9.33 7.83
C VAL A 123 -9.01 10.74 7.62
N ALA A 124 -10.03 10.91 6.77
CA ALA A 124 -10.63 12.22 6.51
C ALA A 124 -11.25 12.83 7.78
N ARG A 125 -11.93 12.01 8.59
CA ARG A 125 -12.49 12.42 9.89
C ARG A 125 -11.41 12.97 10.81
N ARG A 126 -10.32 12.22 11.03
CA ARG A 126 -9.21 12.65 11.90
C ARG A 126 -8.58 13.96 11.45
N VAL A 127 -8.37 14.12 10.14
CA VAL A 127 -7.81 15.35 9.57
C VAL A 127 -8.77 16.53 9.76
N ASN A 128 -10.07 16.32 9.55
CA ASN A 128 -11.07 17.36 9.73
C ASN A 128 -11.24 17.77 11.20
N GLU A 129 -11.15 16.83 12.14
CA GLU A 129 -11.14 17.12 13.59
C GLU A 129 -9.93 17.95 14.01
N GLN A 130 -8.82 17.87 13.25
CA GLN A 130 -7.63 18.72 13.42
C GLN A 130 -7.73 20.05 12.64
N GLY A 131 -8.92 20.37 12.13
CA GLY A 131 -9.21 21.62 11.42
C GLY A 131 -8.99 21.57 9.91
N GLY A 132 -8.74 20.40 9.32
CA GLY A 132 -8.49 20.21 7.89
C GLY A 132 -6.99 20.23 7.53
N VAL A 133 -6.66 20.21 6.24
CA VAL A 133 -5.27 20.22 5.73
C VAL A 133 -4.82 21.65 5.49
N TYR A 134 -3.66 22.04 6.03
CA TYR A 134 -3.10 23.37 5.76
C TYR A 134 -2.52 23.42 4.35
N LEU A 135 -3.04 24.32 3.51
CA LEU A 135 -2.56 24.48 2.15
C LEU A 135 -1.88 25.84 2.00
N LEU A 136 -0.57 25.82 1.76
CA LEU A 136 0.26 27.02 1.68
C LEU A 136 -0.25 28.03 0.64
N GLY A 137 -0.68 27.58 -0.53
CA GLY A 137 -1.22 28.41 -1.60
C GLY A 137 -2.58 29.07 -1.29
N TYR A 138 -3.24 28.64 -0.21
CA TYR A 138 -4.45 29.27 0.33
C TYR A 138 -4.21 29.97 1.68
N ASP A 139 -3.03 29.77 2.30
CA ASP A 139 -2.66 30.19 3.65
C ASP A 139 -3.74 29.90 4.71
N ARG A 140 -4.37 28.72 4.62
CA ARG A 140 -5.38 28.28 5.58
C ARG A 140 -5.57 26.78 5.53
N ARG A 141 -6.24 26.24 6.56
CA ARG A 141 -6.72 24.86 6.54
C ARG A 141 -8.01 24.74 5.75
N LEU A 142 -8.11 23.72 4.91
CA LEU A 142 -9.33 23.33 4.22
C LEU A 142 -9.79 21.94 4.69
N PRO A 143 -11.08 21.75 4.98
CA PRO A 143 -11.63 20.43 5.26
C PRO A 143 -11.55 19.52 4.03
N VAL A 144 -11.46 18.22 4.29
CA VAL A 144 -11.50 17.15 3.30
C VAL A 144 -12.93 16.66 3.16
N GLU A 145 -13.43 16.60 1.93
CA GLU A 145 -14.70 15.99 1.58
C GLU A 145 -14.44 14.77 0.68
N LEU A 146 -14.90 13.61 1.15
CA LEU A 146 -14.86 12.36 0.38
C LEU A 146 -16.13 12.21 -0.44
N ILE A 147 -15.96 11.96 -1.74
CA ILE A 147 -17.06 11.64 -2.65
C ILE A 147 -16.88 10.20 -3.11
N ILE A 148 -17.61 9.28 -2.49
CA ILE A 148 -17.52 7.85 -2.77
C ILE A 148 -18.76 7.37 -3.51
N TYR A 149 -18.55 6.75 -4.68
CA TYR A 149 -19.59 6.03 -5.41
C TYR A 149 -19.38 4.52 -5.33
N ASP A 150 -20.47 3.77 -5.26
CA ASP A 150 -20.43 2.31 -5.35
C ASP A 150 -20.14 1.87 -6.78
N SER A 151 -19.05 1.12 -6.98
CA SER A 151 -18.70 0.54 -8.27
C SER A 151 -19.44 -0.76 -8.58
N LYS A 152 -20.08 -1.38 -7.59
CA LYS A 152 -20.71 -2.70 -7.69
C LYS A 152 -19.76 -3.82 -8.13
N SER A 153 -18.44 -3.62 -8.00
CA SER A 153 -17.41 -4.50 -8.58
C SER A 153 -17.52 -4.66 -10.10
N ASP A 154 -18.03 -3.66 -10.82
CA ASP A 154 -18.33 -3.70 -12.24
C ASP A 154 -17.56 -2.61 -13.02
N ILE A 155 -16.74 -3.02 -13.99
CA ILE A 155 -15.84 -2.11 -14.73
C ILE A 155 -16.61 -0.96 -15.40
N PRO A 156 -17.69 -1.19 -16.18
CA PRO A 156 -18.49 -0.09 -16.74
C PRO A 156 -18.94 0.93 -15.70
N THR A 157 -19.40 0.47 -14.53
CA THR A 157 -19.81 1.34 -13.43
C THR A 157 -18.63 2.13 -12.87
N VAL A 158 -17.44 1.52 -12.72
CA VAL A 158 -16.21 2.22 -12.32
C VAL A 158 -15.90 3.37 -13.27
N LEU A 159 -15.89 3.10 -14.56
CA LEU A 159 -15.55 4.11 -15.57
C LEU A 159 -16.54 5.28 -15.59
N ALA A 160 -17.84 5.00 -15.45
CA ALA A 160 -18.87 6.03 -15.35
C ALA A 160 -18.72 6.88 -14.08
N ASN A 161 -18.42 6.24 -12.94
CA ASN A 161 -18.15 6.94 -11.69
C ASN A 161 -16.91 7.83 -11.81
N LEU A 162 -15.83 7.35 -12.41
CA LEU A 162 -14.62 8.15 -12.64
C LEU A 162 -14.89 9.35 -13.54
N GLU A 163 -15.63 9.17 -14.64
CA GLU A 163 -16.03 10.27 -15.51
C GLU A 163 -16.80 11.36 -14.73
N LYS A 164 -17.75 10.95 -13.88
CA LYS A 164 -18.49 11.87 -13.02
C LYS A 164 -17.59 12.56 -12.00
N LEU A 165 -16.75 11.81 -11.28
CA LEU A 165 -15.81 12.36 -10.28
C LEU A 165 -14.88 13.40 -10.91
N ILE A 166 -14.38 13.13 -12.11
CA ILE A 166 -13.42 13.97 -12.82
C ILE A 166 -14.09 15.21 -13.41
N ASN A 167 -15.22 15.04 -14.11
CA ASN A 167 -15.80 16.09 -14.96
C ASN A 167 -16.94 16.87 -14.28
N VAL A 168 -17.71 16.22 -13.41
CA VAL A 168 -18.86 16.82 -12.72
C VAL A 168 -18.48 17.26 -11.31
N ASP A 169 -18.00 16.32 -10.50
CA ASP A 169 -17.64 16.59 -9.10
C ASP A 169 -16.30 17.34 -9.00
N LYS A 170 -15.47 17.28 -10.05
CA LYS A 170 -14.19 17.98 -10.19
C LYS A 170 -13.26 17.74 -9.00
N VAL A 171 -13.11 16.47 -8.63
CA VAL A 171 -12.23 16.07 -7.53
C VAL A 171 -10.78 16.44 -7.79
N ASP A 172 -10.04 16.75 -6.74
CA ASP A 172 -8.65 17.17 -6.79
C ASP A 172 -7.70 15.95 -6.85
N LEU A 173 -8.12 14.83 -6.27
CA LEU A 173 -7.42 13.55 -6.23
C LEU A 173 -8.43 12.40 -6.21
N LEU A 174 -8.10 11.30 -6.89
CA LEU A 174 -8.84 10.04 -6.80
C LEU A 174 -8.16 9.08 -5.82
N VAL A 175 -8.95 8.22 -5.19
CA VAL A 175 -8.48 7.12 -4.32
C VAL A 175 -9.20 5.81 -4.66
N GLY A 176 -8.54 4.69 -4.38
CA GLY A 176 -9.04 3.35 -4.77
C GLY A 176 -8.68 3.01 -6.22
N GLU A 177 -9.07 1.86 -6.77
CA GLU A 177 -9.88 0.76 -6.22
C GLU A 177 -9.07 -0.55 -6.14
N THR A 178 -9.62 -1.57 -5.49
CA THR A 178 -9.03 -2.92 -5.43
C THR A 178 -9.39 -3.79 -6.63
N GLY A 179 -8.38 -4.32 -7.33
CA GLY A 179 -8.52 -5.36 -8.35
C GLY A 179 -7.66 -5.12 -9.59
N SER A 180 -6.88 -6.12 -10.00
CA SER A 180 -5.98 -6.03 -11.18
C SER A 180 -6.72 -5.68 -12.49
N HIS A 181 -7.91 -6.26 -12.70
CA HIS A 181 -8.73 -5.97 -13.88
C HIS A 181 -9.30 -4.54 -13.87
N ILE A 182 -9.63 -4.01 -12.70
CA ILE A 182 -10.07 -2.62 -12.52
C ILE A 182 -8.90 -1.67 -12.76
N GLY A 183 -7.76 -1.93 -12.12
CA GLY A 183 -6.54 -1.13 -12.31
C GLY A 183 -6.14 -0.99 -13.77
N LEU A 184 -6.15 -2.09 -14.53
CA LEU A 184 -5.88 -2.08 -15.98
C LEU A 184 -6.89 -1.24 -16.78
N ALA A 185 -8.16 -1.24 -16.38
CA ALA A 185 -9.21 -0.49 -17.07
C ALA A 185 -9.15 1.02 -16.78
N ILE A 186 -8.84 1.42 -15.55
CA ILE A 186 -8.86 2.83 -15.13
C ILE A 186 -7.57 3.58 -15.47
N ALA A 187 -6.44 2.89 -15.55
CA ALA A 187 -5.13 3.49 -15.81
C ALA A 187 -5.09 4.42 -17.05
N PRO A 188 -5.57 4.00 -18.25
CA PRO A 188 -5.60 4.89 -19.41
C PRO A 188 -6.56 6.09 -19.23
N VAL A 189 -7.64 5.93 -18.47
CA VAL A 189 -8.63 7.00 -18.24
C VAL A 189 -8.06 8.09 -17.35
N VAL A 190 -7.43 7.73 -16.23
CA VAL A 190 -6.82 8.71 -15.31
C VAL A 190 -5.61 9.41 -15.93
N GLU A 191 -4.85 8.69 -16.78
CA GLU A 191 -3.76 9.25 -17.56
C GLU A 191 -4.26 10.30 -18.55
N GLN A 192 -5.26 9.96 -19.37
CA GLN A 192 -5.84 10.88 -20.34
C GLN A 192 -6.47 12.10 -19.66
N ALA A 193 -7.13 11.91 -18.52
CA ALA A 193 -7.76 12.97 -17.75
C ALA A 193 -6.77 13.79 -16.90
N LYS A 194 -5.49 13.40 -16.85
CA LYS A 194 -4.45 14.01 -15.99
C LYS A 194 -4.92 14.19 -14.54
N THR A 195 -5.61 13.18 -14.00
CA THR A 195 -6.16 13.21 -12.64
C THR A 195 -5.47 12.14 -11.83
N PRO A 196 -4.66 12.49 -10.80
CA PRO A 196 -3.94 11.48 -10.04
C PRO A 196 -4.94 10.58 -9.30
N ILE A 197 -4.59 9.30 -9.23
CA ILE A 197 -5.25 8.29 -8.40
C ILE A 197 -4.21 7.57 -7.55
N VAL A 198 -4.49 7.39 -6.27
CA VAL A 198 -3.64 6.64 -5.34
C VAL A 198 -4.43 5.54 -4.65
N GLY A 199 -3.81 4.41 -4.39
CA GLY A 199 -4.50 3.28 -3.78
C GLY A 199 -5.26 2.42 -4.78
N VAL A 200 -4.70 2.25 -5.97
CA VAL A 200 -5.14 1.15 -6.84
C VAL A 200 -4.48 -0.12 -6.34
N LEU A 201 -5.21 -1.01 -5.65
CA LEU A 201 -4.63 -2.26 -5.13
C LEU A 201 -4.69 -3.33 -6.22
N ALA A 202 -3.58 -3.57 -6.89
CA ALA A 202 -3.47 -4.56 -7.96
C ALA A 202 -2.14 -5.30 -7.87
N THR A 203 -2.18 -6.62 -8.07
CA THR A 203 -0.98 -7.46 -8.03
C THR A 203 -0.33 -7.65 -9.40
N THR A 204 -1.03 -7.34 -10.49
CA THR A 204 -0.48 -7.56 -11.83
C THR A 204 0.58 -6.52 -12.16
N GLU A 205 1.72 -6.98 -12.67
CA GLU A 205 2.76 -6.06 -13.15
C GLU A 205 2.35 -5.33 -14.42
N LYS A 206 1.36 -5.85 -15.16
CA LYS A 206 0.90 -5.33 -16.45
C LYS A 206 0.48 -3.86 -16.39
N ILE A 207 0.07 -3.35 -15.22
CA ILE A 207 -0.27 -1.93 -15.03
C ILE A 207 0.96 -1.03 -15.15
N PHE A 208 2.15 -1.54 -14.80
CA PHE A 208 3.40 -0.78 -14.76
C PHE A 208 4.33 -1.11 -15.93
N ILE A 209 3.93 -2.03 -16.81
CA ILE A 209 4.64 -2.38 -18.04
C ILE A 209 4.10 -1.47 -19.16
N PRO A 210 4.94 -0.99 -20.08
CA PRO A 210 4.56 0.01 -21.07
C PRO A 210 3.21 -0.22 -21.79
N PRO A 211 2.38 0.84 -21.94
CA PRO A 211 2.70 2.24 -21.67
C PRO A 211 2.73 2.57 -20.16
N THR A 212 3.78 3.27 -19.72
CA THR A 212 3.94 3.70 -18.33
C THR A 212 2.93 4.81 -18.02
N TYR A 213 2.05 4.58 -17.05
CA TYR A 213 1.10 5.58 -16.57
C TYR A 213 1.75 6.47 -15.49
N HIS A 214 1.50 7.78 -15.54
CA HIS A 214 2.09 8.78 -14.64
C HIS A 214 1.11 9.30 -13.60
N TYR A 215 -0.19 9.01 -13.76
CA TYR A 215 -1.25 9.46 -12.86
C TYR A 215 -1.81 8.36 -11.96
N LEU A 216 -1.34 7.11 -12.07
CA LEU A 216 -1.76 6.00 -11.21
C LEU A 216 -0.66 5.65 -10.23
N PHE A 217 -1.00 5.57 -8.94
CA PHE A 217 -0.08 5.20 -7.86
C PHE A 217 -0.65 4.04 -7.04
N SER A 218 0.11 2.96 -6.93
CA SER A 218 -0.31 1.77 -6.19
C SER A 218 0.59 1.54 -4.99
N ASN A 219 0.03 1.59 -3.78
CA ASN A 219 0.69 1.26 -2.52
C ASN A 219 0.50 -0.23 -2.16
N PHE A 220 0.59 -1.11 -3.17
CA PHE A 220 0.35 -2.53 -3.03
C PHE A 220 1.51 -3.34 -3.61
N HIS A 221 1.61 -4.60 -3.19
CA HIS A 221 2.60 -5.53 -3.73
C HIS A 221 2.16 -6.11 -5.08
N LEU A 222 3.14 -6.72 -5.75
CA LEU A 222 2.92 -7.45 -6.99
C LEU A 222 2.83 -8.96 -6.74
N ALA A 223 2.27 -9.70 -7.70
CA ALA A 223 2.15 -11.16 -7.66
C ALA A 223 3.52 -11.82 -7.44
N ARG A 224 4.58 -11.26 -8.05
CA ARG A 224 5.95 -11.70 -7.83
C ARG A 224 6.36 -11.67 -6.35
N ASP A 225 5.93 -10.67 -5.60
CA ASP A 225 6.36 -10.47 -4.21
C ASP A 225 5.66 -11.52 -3.31
N GLU A 226 4.38 -11.80 -3.56
CA GLU A 226 3.60 -12.84 -2.86
C GLU A 226 4.17 -14.23 -3.04
N VAL A 227 4.73 -14.51 -4.22
CA VAL A 227 5.34 -15.81 -4.54
C VAL A 227 6.77 -15.85 -4.01
N TRP A 228 7.54 -14.78 -4.22
CA TRP A 228 8.95 -14.69 -3.83
C TRP A 228 9.16 -14.98 -2.35
N ILE A 229 8.28 -14.48 -1.46
CA ILE A 229 8.44 -14.65 -0.01
C ILE A 229 8.44 -16.12 0.43
N TYR A 230 7.75 -17.02 -0.29
CA TYR A 230 7.83 -18.46 -0.04
C TYR A 230 9.22 -19.00 -0.36
N TYR A 231 9.78 -18.62 -1.51
CA TYR A 231 11.12 -19.05 -1.90
C TYR A 231 12.19 -18.47 -0.99
N ASP A 232 12.05 -17.20 -0.57
CA ASP A 232 12.94 -16.58 0.41
C ASP A 232 12.92 -17.35 1.74
N TYR A 233 11.73 -17.65 2.27
CA TYR A 233 11.59 -18.48 3.46
C TYR A 233 12.23 -19.88 3.29
N MET A 234 11.90 -20.59 2.21
CA MET A 234 12.41 -21.95 1.96
C MET A 234 13.93 -21.99 1.80
N ASN A 235 14.52 -20.99 1.15
CA ASN A 235 15.97 -20.87 0.98
C ASN A 235 16.69 -20.52 2.30
N ASN A 236 15.98 -19.94 3.27
CA ASN A 236 16.49 -19.66 4.61
C ASN A 236 16.28 -20.80 5.62
N LEU A 237 15.65 -21.91 5.21
CA LEU A 237 15.61 -23.14 6.02
C LEU A 237 16.98 -23.83 6.08
N PRO A 238 17.26 -24.63 7.12
CA PRO A 238 18.47 -25.45 7.18
C PRO A 238 18.58 -26.37 5.96
N ALA A 239 19.77 -26.47 5.36
CA ALA A 239 19.97 -27.15 4.08
C ALA A 239 19.45 -28.60 4.04
N GLY A 240 19.57 -29.33 5.16
CA GLY A 240 19.14 -30.73 5.27
C GLY A 240 17.62 -30.95 5.24
N VAL A 241 16.82 -29.89 5.44
CA VAL A 241 15.35 -29.98 5.48
C VAL A 241 14.66 -29.18 4.38
N ARG A 242 15.41 -28.50 3.50
CA ARG A 242 14.81 -27.68 2.43
C ARG A 242 13.92 -28.52 1.52
N PRO A 243 12.74 -27.99 1.12
CA PRO A 243 11.93 -28.63 0.10
C PRO A 243 12.66 -28.61 -1.25
N ARG A 244 12.31 -29.53 -2.15
CA ARG A 244 12.91 -29.66 -3.49
C ARG A 244 11.88 -29.64 -4.59
N THR A 245 10.68 -30.18 -4.33
CA THR A 245 9.64 -30.37 -5.35
C THR A 245 8.42 -29.51 -5.10
N ILE A 246 7.85 -28.98 -6.17
CA ILE A 246 6.68 -28.10 -6.14
C ILE A 246 5.64 -28.60 -7.15
N VAL A 247 4.37 -28.61 -6.74
CA VAL A 247 3.23 -28.66 -7.66
C VAL A 247 2.53 -27.32 -7.63
N ILE A 248 2.14 -26.82 -8.81
CA ILE A 248 1.47 -25.53 -8.98
C ILE A 248 0.02 -25.79 -9.38
N TRP A 249 -0.91 -25.27 -8.59
CA TRP A 249 -2.33 -25.22 -8.91
C TRP A 249 -2.66 -23.86 -9.50
N GLU A 250 -2.83 -23.81 -10.82
CA GLU A 250 -3.15 -22.61 -11.58
C GLU A 250 -4.67 -22.43 -11.64
N GLU A 251 -5.18 -21.38 -11.01
CA GLU A 251 -6.54 -20.94 -11.25
C GLU A 251 -6.72 -20.54 -12.73
N ALA A 252 -7.81 -20.94 -13.38
CA ALA A 252 -8.15 -20.56 -14.74
C ALA A 252 -8.59 -19.08 -14.85
N SER A 253 -7.66 -18.16 -14.54
CA SER A 253 -7.82 -16.72 -14.65
C SER A 253 -6.47 -16.06 -14.98
N ASP A 254 -6.49 -14.80 -15.43
CA ASP A 254 -5.25 -14.05 -15.68
C ASP A 254 -4.37 -13.91 -14.43
N LEU A 255 -5.00 -13.75 -13.27
CA LEU A 255 -4.31 -13.70 -11.97
C LEU A 255 -3.67 -15.05 -11.64
N GLY A 256 -4.39 -16.15 -11.87
CA GLY A 256 -3.87 -17.51 -11.69
C GLY A 256 -2.67 -17.79 -12.59
N ALA A 257 -2.76 -17.40 -13.86
CA ALA A 257 -1.68 -17.55 -14.82
C ALA A 257 -0.44 -16.72 -14.43
N ASP A 258 -0.61 -15.46 -14.02
CA ASP A 258 0.47 -14.58 -13.57
C ASP A 258 1.18 -15.16 -12.34
N ASN A 259 0.41 -15.57 -11.32
CA ASN A 259 0.94 -16.20 -10.11
C ASN A 259 1.69 -17.52 -10.41
N ALA A 260 1.11 -18.40 -11.24
CA ALA A 260 1.76 -19.65 -11.65
C ALA A 260 3.07 -19.42 -12.42
N ASN A 261 3.13 -18.40 -13.28
CA ASN A 261 4.35 -18.03 -13.99
C ASN A 261 5.46 -17.59 -13.02
N TRP A 262 5.13 -16.82 -11.97
CA TRP A 262 6.10 -16.44 -10.94
C TRP A 262 6.56 -17.64 -10.10
N PHE A 263 5.67 -18.60 -9.80
CA PHE A 263 6.08 -19.84 -9.15
C PHE A 263 7.10 -20.60 -10.00
N GLU A 264 6.86 -20.79 -11.31
CA GLU A 264 7.82 -21.47 -12.19
C GLU A 264 9.13 -20.70 -12.36
N THR A 265 9.04 -19.36 -12.43
CA THR A 265 10.21 -18.49 -12.59
C THR A 265 11.15 -18.63 -11.39
N TYR A 266 10.62 -18.49 -10.17
CA TYR A 266 11.43 -18.63 -8.96
C TYR A 266 11.85 -20.08 -8.69
N ALA A 267 11.04 -21.08 -9.05
CA ALA A 267 11.45 -22.47 -8.97
C ALA A 267 12.72 -22.71 -9.80
N ARG A 268 12.73 -22.26 -11.06
CA ARG A 268 13.89 -22.33 -11.94
C ARG A 268 15.09 -21.55 -11.42
N GLN A 269 14.85 -20.33 -10.92
CA GLN A 269 15.91 -19.46 -10.40
C GLN A 269 16.60 -20.05 -9.17
N TYR A 270 15.84 -20.69 -8.27
CA TYR A 270 16.37 -21.21 -7.00
C TYR A 270 16.61 -22.72 -6.97
N GLY A 271 16.35 -23.43 -8.09
CA GLY A 271 16.65 -24.85 -8.24
C GLY A 271 15.62 -25.80 -7.63
N TYR A 272 14.35 -25.39 -7.55
CA TYR A 272 13.23 -26.27 -7.19
C TYR A 272 12.66 -26.95 -8.45
N GLU A 273 12.32 -28.23 -8.33
CA GLU A 273 11.72 -29.02 -9.41
C GLU A 273 10.20 -28.84 -9.42
N VAL A 274 9.65 -28.33 -10.52
CA VAL A 274 8.20 -28.27 -10.74
C VAL A 274 7.74 -29.63 -11.29
N LEU A 275 7.07 -30.43 -10.45
CA LEU A 275 6.59 -31.76 -10.84
C LEU A 275 5.36 -31.68 -11.75
N LEU A 276 4.53 -30.67 -11.53
CA LEU A 276 3.27 -30.47 -12.25
C LEU A 276 2.82 -29.02 -12.10
N ARG A 277 2.39 -28.42 -13.20
CA ARG A 277 1.54 -27.23 -13.22
C ARG A 277 0.20 -27.64 -13.80
N GLU A 278 -0.86 -27.53 -13.00
CA GLU A 278 -2.19 -27.97 -13.41
C GLU A 278 -3.23 -26.87 -13.23
N LYS A 279 -3.99 -26.64 -14.30
CA LYS A 279 -5.04 -25.63 -14.35
C LYS A 279 -6.35 -26.19 -13.79
N TYR A 280 -7.06 -25.40 -13.00
CA TYR A 280 -8.40 -25.74 -12.50
C TYR A 280 -9.37 -24.57 -12.68
N THR A 281 -10.65 -24.88 -12.84
CA THR A 281 -11.72 -23.88 -12.93
C THR A 281 -12.23 -23.52 -11.53
N PRO A 282 -12.30 -22.23 -11.14
CA PRO A 282 -12.88 -21.83 -9.86
C PRO A 282 -14.27 -22.44 -9.61
N GLY A 283 -14.51 -22.96 -8.41
CA GLY A 283 -15.78 -23.57 -8.03
C GLY A 283 -16.06 -24.95 -8.64
N SER A 284 -15.13 -25.55 -9.39
CA SER A 284 -15.29 -26.92 -9.87
C SER A 284 -15.03 -27.95 -8.77
N ASP A 285 -15.33 -29.23 -9.04
CA ASP A 285 -14.81 -30.34 -8.24
C ASP A 285 -13.28 -30.42 -8.39
N LEU A 286 -12.56 -30.44 -7.27
CA LEU A 286 -11.10 -30.44 -7.20
C LEU A 286 -10.53 -31.80 -6.76
N THR A 287 -11.38 -32.83 -6.58
CA THR A 287 -10.97 -34.15 -6.08
C THR A 287 -9.89 -34.81 -6.94
N ALA A 288 -10.02 -34.72 -8.27
CA ALA A 288 -9.05 -35.27 -9.20
C ALA A 288 -7.69 -34.54 -9.13
N LEU A 289 -7.71 -33.20 -9.03
CA LEU A 289 -6.51 -32.37 -8.88
C LEU A 289 -5.73 -32.76 -7.64
N VAL A 290 -6.41 -32.87 -6.49
CA VAL A 290 -5.79 -33.25 -5.21
C VAL A 290 -5.28 -34.70 -5.25
N THR A 291 -6.05 -35.63 -5.81
CA THR A 291 -5.65 -37.05 -5.94
C THR A 291 -4.37 -37.20 -6.77
N LYS A 292 -4.30 -36.53 -7.92
CA LYS A 292 -3.12 -36.55 -8.79
C LYS A 292 -1.91 -35.91 -8.10
N THR A 293 -2.12 -34.79 -7.41
CA THR A 293 -1.07 -34.11 -6.64
C THR A 293 -0.53 -35.01 -5.51
N LYS A 294 -1.40 -35.71 -4.79
CA LYS A 294 -1.01 -36.67 -3.76
C LYS A 294 -0.12 -37.78 -4.33
N ALA A 295 -0.45 -38.31 -5.50
CA ALA A 295 0.34 -39.37 -6.15
C ALA A 295 1.77 -38.92 -6.51
N LEU A 296 1.97 -37.62 -6.79
CA LEU A 296 3.30 -37.03 -7.04
C LEU A 296 4.11 -36.77 -5.76
N ASN A 297 3.45 -36.74 -4.60
CA ASN A 297 4.05 -36.49 -3.28
C ASN A 297 5.02 -35.27 -3.25
N PRO A 298 4.57 -34.06 -3.64
CA PRO A 298 5.42 -32.88 -3.63
C PRO A 298 5.73 -32.39 -2.21
N ASP A 299 6.87 -31.72 -2.05
CA ASP A 299 7.18 -31.01 -0.81
C ASP A 299 6.30 -29.76 -0.64
N VAL A 300 5.96 -29.08 -1.74
CA VAL A 300 5.19 -27.82 -1.73
C VAL A 300 4.04 -27.89 -2.72
N VAL A 301 2.88 -27.37 -2.34
CA VAL A 301 1.81 -27.05 -3.28
C VAL A 301 1.60 -25.54 -3.28
N GLY A 302 1.77 -24.89 -4.44
CA GLY A 302 1.64 -23.45 -4.61
C GLY A 302 0.44 -23.05 -5.47
N GLY A 303 -0.11 -21.86 -5.23
CA GLY A 303 -1.19 -21.29 -6.05
C GLY A 303 -1.82 -20.05 -5.42
N ILE A 304 -2.82 -19.48 -6.10
CA ILE A 304 -3.56 -18.28 -5.66
C ILE A 304 -5.07 -18.55 -5.51
N PRO A 305 -5.52 -19.57 -4.75
CA PRO A 305 -6.93 -19.94 -4.73
C PRO A 305 -7.83 -18.81 -4.23
N SER A 306 -9.08 -18.81 -4.70
CA SER A 306 -10.10 -17.92 -4.14
C SER A 306 -10.40 -18.38 -2.70
N PRO A 307 -10.94 -17.53 -1.81
CA PRO A 307 -11.32 -17.97 -0.48
C PRO A 307 -12.17 -19.26 -0.44
N PRO A 308 -13.25 -19.43 -1.27
CA PRO A 308 -14.00 -20.68 -1.28
C PRO A 308 -13.22 -21.87 -1.83
N ASP A 309 -12.40 -21.68 -2.88
CA ASP A 309 -11.58 -22.76 -3.43
C ASP A 309 -10.51 -23.22 -2.43
N ALA A 310 -9.87 -22.30 -1.71
CA ALA A 310 -8.87 -22.62 -0.69
C ALA A 310 -9.47 -23.48 0.43
N ILE A 311 -10.66 -23.14 0.90
CA ILE A 311 -11.40 -23.94 1.89
C ILE A 311 -11.69 -25.33 1.34
N ASN A 312 -12.18 -25.42 0.11
CA ASN A 312 -12.51 -26.70 -0.52
C ASN A 312 -11.27 -27.58 -0.73
N MET A 313 -10.18 -27.00 -1.22
CA MET A 313 -8.89 -27.66 -1.40
C MET A 313 -8.37 -28.30 -0.11
N ILE A 314 -8.44 -27.57 1.02
CA ILE A 314 -8.01 -28.10 2.31
C ILE A 314 -8.94 -29.22 2.80
N LYS A 315 -10.26 -29.10 2.65
CA LYS A 315 -11.22 -30.15 3.00
C LYS A 315 -10.97 -31.44 2.23
N ILE A 316 -10.85 -31.36 0.91
CA ILE A 316 -10.55 -32.51 0.04
C ILE A 316 -9.18 -33.11 0.40
N SER A 317 -8.18 -32.27 0.66
CA SER A 317 -6.84 -32.74 1.06
C SER A 317 -6.87 -33.51 2.38
N LYS A 318 -7.69 -33.09 3.34
CA LYS A 318 -7.91 -33.82 4.59
C LYS A 318 -8.62 -35.15 4.35
N GLU A 319 -9.71 -35.17 3.57
CA GLU A 319 -10.45 -36.39 3.21
C GLU A 319 -9.53 -37.43 2.54
N LEU A 320 -8.66 -36.95 1.65
CA LEU A 320 -7.67 -37.78 0.95
C LEU A 320 -6.39 -38.01 1.76
N ARG A 321 -6.26 -37.52 2.99
CA ARG A 321 -5.05 -37.62 3.83
C ARG A 321 -3.78 -37.19 3.09
N PHE A 322 -3.86 -36.04 2.43
CA PHE A 322 -2.76 -35.41 1.72
C PHE A 322 -2.33 -34.13 2.44
N SER A 323 -1.06 -34.05 2.83
CA SER A 323 -0.45 -32.83 3.39
C SER A 323 0.96 -32.68 2.82
N PRO A 324 1.25 -31.65 2.00
CA PRO A 324 2.61 -31.28 1.63
C PRO A 324 3.34 -30.69 2.85
N LYS A 325 4.65 -30.47 2.73
CA LYS A 325 5.43 -29.78 3.78
C LYS A 325 5.06 -28.30 3.88
N ILE A 326 4.58 -27.68 2.79
CA ILE A 326 4.11 -26.29 2.72
C ILE A 326 2.91 -26.16 1.77
N TRP A 327 1.87 -25.44 2.21
CA TRP A 327 0.78 -24.90 1.37
C TRP A 327 1.10 -23.46 0.99
N ALA A 328 1.80 -23.25 -0.13
CA ALA A 328 2.23 -21.94 -0.61
C ALA A 328 1.08 -21.19 -1.31
N PHE A 329 0.02 -20.88 -0.57
CA PHE A 329 -1.17 -20.22 -1.09
C PHE A 329 -1.16 -18.71 -0.86
N THR A 330 -1.27 -17.96 -1.95
CA THR A 330 -1.49 -16.52 -1.92
C THR A 330 -3.00 -16.23 -1.90
N ARG A 331 -3.43 -15.09 -1.34
CA ARG A 331 -4.84 -14.62 -1.26
C ARG A 331 -5.79 -15.44 -0.37
N GLY A 332 -6.31 -16.58 -0.83
CA GLY A 332 -7.50 -17.22 -0.25
C GLY A 332 -7.35 -17.61 1.23
N THR A 333 -6.14 -17.98 1.63
CA THR A 333 -5.77 -18.39 2.98
C THR A 333 -5.50 -17.22 3.93
N ALA A 334 -5.40 -15.98 3.44
CA ALA A 334 -5.11 -14.79 4.25
C ALA A 334 -6.35 -14.21 4.96
N THR A 335 -7.55 -14.74 4.68
CA THR A 335 -8.81 -14.13 5.13
C THR A 335 -9.29 -14.71 6.47
N GLY A 336 -9.91 -13.88 7.31
CA GLY A 336 -10.56 -14.37 8.53
C GLY A 336 -11.63 -15.44 8.26
N THR A 337 -12.31 -15.37 7.11
CA THR A 337 -13.29 -16.36 6.65
C THR A 337 -12.69 -17.75 6.46
N PHE A 338 -11.44 -17.86 5.99
CA PHE A 338 -10.75 -19.14 5.84
C PHE A 338 -10.60 -19.84 7.20
N GLY A 339 -10.05 -19.16 8.20
CA GLY A 339 -9.93 -19.69 9.56
C GLY A 339 -11.27 -20.01 10.21
N ALA A 340 -12.27 -19.13 10.06
CA ALA A 340 -13.60 -19.34 10.62
C ALA A 340 -14.32 -20.58 10.06
N ASN A 341 -14.12 -20.90 8.77
CA ASN A 341 -14.78 -22.04 8.12
C ASN A 341 -14.08 -23.38 8.35
N LEU A 342 -12.76 -23.37 8.57
CA LEU A 342 -11.97 -24.59 8.73
C LEU A 342 -11.66 -24.92 10.19
N GLY A 343 -11.64 -23.94 11.10
CA GLY A 343 -11.26 -24.14 12.48
C GLY A 343 -9.87 -24.79 12.57
N ALA A 344 -9.78 -25.93 13.26
CA ALA A 344 -8.52 -26.68 13.39
C ALA A 344 -7.91 -27.12 12.04
N ASP A 345 -8.71 -27.24 10.99
CA ASP A 345 -8.21 -27.65 9.67
C ASP A 345 -7.41 -26.55 8.96
N ALA A 346 -7.56 -25.29 9.40
CA ALA A 346 -6.74 -24.18 8.90
C ALA A 346 -5.31 -24.24 9.44
N GLU A 347 -5.08 -24.88 10.60
CA GLU A 347 -3.80 -24.84 11.30
C GLU A 347 -2.64 -25.24 10.37
N PHE A 348 -1.54 -24.50 10.53
CA PHE A 348 -0.30 -24.61 9.77
C PHE A 348 -0.38 -24.19 8.29
N VAL A 349 -1.57 -24.01 7.70
CA VAL A 349 -1.68 -23.46 6.34
C VAL A 349 -1.08 -22.06 6.31
N THR A 350 -0.29 -21.78 5.28
CA THR A 350 0.37 -20.48 5.13
C THR A 350 -0.40 -19.53 4.21
N ALA A 351 -0.16 -18.25 4.39
CA ALA A 351 -0.64 -17.16 3.56
C ALA A 351 0.47 -16.12 3.37
N SER A 352 0.63 -15.56 2.17
CA SER A 352 1.50 -14.41 1.95
C SER A 352 0.72 -13.13 1.73
N PHE A 353 1.15 -12.04 2.38
CA PHE A 353 0.46 -10.76 2.32
C PHE A 353 1.27 -9.58 2.87
N VAL A 354 0.94 -8.34 2.52
CA VAL A 354 1.73 -7.15 2.92
C VAL A 354 1.39 -6.54 4.27
N TRP A 355 0.28 -6.94 4.88
CA TRP A 355 -0.17 -6.35 6.14
C TRP A 355 -0.60 -7.39 7.16
N HIS A 356 -0.39 -7.06 8.42
CA HIS A 356 -0.87 -7.80 9.57
C HIS A 356 -1.18 -6.83 10.72
N GLU A 357 -2.21 -7.13 11.52
CA GLU A 357 -2.69 -6.25 12.59
C GLU A 357 -1.74 -6.08 13.78
N SER A 358 -0.73 -6.95 13.91
CA SER A 358 0.32 -6.81 14.92
C SER A 358 1.41 -5.80 14.55
N LEU A 359 1.39 -5.28 13.31
CA LEU A 359 2.41 -4.31 12.88
C LEU A 359 2.31 -3.01 13.71
N PRO A 360 3.45 -2.36 14.01
CA PRO A 360 3.46 -1.11 14.76
C PRO A 360 2.54 -0.04 14.14
N GLY A 361 1.76 0.66 14.98
CA GLY A 361 0.82 1.69 14.53
C GLY A 361 -0.55 1.20 14.09
N ALA A 362 -0.77 -0.13 13.98
CA ALA A 362 -2.07 -0.68 13.58
C ALA A 362 -3.08 -0.82 14.73
N ALA A 363 -2.62 -0.94 15.99
CA ALA A 363 -3.45 -1.34 17.12
C ALA A 363 -4.69 -0.44 17.33
N GLU A 364 -4.52 0.88 17.28
CA GLU A 364 -5.61 1.84 17.49
C GLU A 364 -6.67 1.73 16.39
N ILE A 365 -6.25 1.73 15.12
CA ILE A 365 -7.17 1.65 13.98
C ILE A 365 -7.88 0.30 13.92
N VAL A 366 -7.18 -0.79 14.24
CA VAL A 366 -7.75 -2.14 14.29
C VAL A 366 -8.78 -2.26 15.39
N GLN A 367 -8.50 -1.73 16.58
CA GLN A 367 -9.44 -1.73 17.69
C GLN A 367 -10.71 -0.95 17.32
N LYS A 368 -10.56 0.26 16.77
CA LYS A 368 -11.70 1.09 16.37
C LYS A 368 -12.52 0.42 15.27
N TYR A 369 -11.87 -0.13 14.24
CA TYR A 369 -12.54 -0.85 13.16
C TYR A 369 -13.40 -1.99 13.70
N ARG A 370 -12.86 -2.81 14.60
CA ARG A 370 -13.60 -3.93 15.22
C ARG A 370 -14.80 -3.43 16.02
N GLN A 371 -14.63 -2.36 16.80
CA GLN A 371 -15.70 -1.79 17.62
C GLN A 371 -16.87 -1.27 16.78
N GLU A 372 -16.58 -0.67 15.62
CA GLU A 372 -17.61 -0.03 14.79
C GLU A 372 -18.25 -1.01 13.79
N THR A 373 -17.51 -2.02 13.33
CA THR A 373 -17.96 -2.90 12.25
C THR A 373 -18.30 -4.31 12.68
N ASN A 374 -17.81 -4.74 13.86
CA ASN A 374 -17.83 -6.14 14.31
C ASN A 374 -17.20 -7.12 13.29
N ARG A 375 -16.23 -6.67 12.49
CA ARG A 375 -15.52 -7.48 11.49
C ARG A 375 -14.02 -7.55 11.81
N PRO A 376 -13.35 -8.67 11.49
CA PRO A 376 -11.90 -8.73 11.50
C PRO A 376 -11.33 -7.89 10.34
N PRO A 377 -10.22 -7.15 10.52
CA PRO A 377 -9.59 -6.43 9.43
C PRO A 377 -8.94 -7.41 8.45
N THR A 378 -8.89 -7.03 7.17
CA THR A 378 -8.20 -7.77 6.10
C THR A 378 -7.11 -6.91 5.47
N LEU A 379 -7.46 -5.72 4.98
CA LEU A 379 -6.55 -4.77 4.31
C LEU A 379 -6.44 -3.42 5.01
N LEU A 380 -6.95 -3.31 6.24
CA LEU A 380 -7.15 -2.04 6.93
C LEU A 380 -5.96 -1.09 6.87
N GLY A 381 -4.76 -1.60 7.20
CA GLY A 381 -3.55 -0.78 7.20
C GLY A 381 -3.19 -0.22 5.83
N ILE A 382 -3.48 -0.96 4.76
CA ILE A 382 -3.19 -0.55 3.38
C ILE A 382 -4.14 0.57 2.98
N TYR A 383 -5.45 0.39 3.19
CA TYR A 383 -6.43 1.42 2.87
C TYR A 383 -6.26 2.68 3.72
N TYR A 384 -5.92 2.50 5.00
CA TYR A 384 -5.59 3.62 5.87
C TYR A 384 -4.35 4.37 5.37
N SER A 385 -3.32 3.64 4.93
CA SER A 385 -2.14 4.24 4.32
C SER A 385 -2.46 4.97 3.01
N THR A 386 -3.41 4.49 2.20
CA THR A 386 -3.89 5.20 1.00
C THR A 386 -4.42 6.59 1.37
N GLY A 387 -5.27 6.67 2.39
CA GLY A 387 -5.76 7.94 2.90
C GLY A 387 -4.63 8.84 3.41
N GLN A 388 -3.69 8.28 4.18
CA GLN A 388 -2.54 9.05 4.70
C GLN A 388 -1.66 9.61 3.58
N ILE A 389 -1.40 8.83 2.54
CA ILE A 389 -0.63 9.26 1.36
C ILE A 389 -1.38 10.38 0.62
N ALA A 390 -2.68 10.21 0.40
CA ALA A 390 -3.53 11.20 -0.27
C ALA A 390 -3.48 12.57 0.44
N ILE A 391 -3.62 12.58 1.76
CA ILE A 391 -3.57 13.81 2.56
C ILE A 391 -2.20 14.47 2.51
N GLN A 392 -1.13 13.70 2.71
CA GLN A 392 0.24 14.21 2.67
C GLN A 392 0.61 14.76 1.28
N ALA A 393 0.18 14.11 0.20
CA ALA A 393 0.43 14.58 -1.16
C ALA A 393 -0.26 15.92 -1.44
N VAL A 394 -1.51 16.08 -0.98
CA VAL A 394 -2.26 17.34 -1.11
C VAL A 394 -1.65 18.44 -0.24
N GLU A 395 -1.27 18.13 1.00
CA GLU A 395 -0.60 19.08 1.90
C GLU A 395 0.71 19.58 1.28
N TRP A 396 1.53 18.67 0.77
CA TRP A 396 2.81 19.02 0.15
C TRP A 396 2.64 19.83 -1.14
N ALA A 397 1.67 19.47 -1.98
CA ALA A 397 1.36 20.24 -3.19
C ALA A 397 1.02 21.70 -2.88
N GLY A 398 0.48 21.96 -1.67
CA GLY A 398 0.17 23.27 -1.13
C GLY A 398 -0.95 24.01 -1.89
N LEU A 399 -1.45 23.43 -2.98
CA LEU A 399 -2.47 23.96 -3.87
C LEU A 399 -3.31 22.80 -4.41
N LEU A 400 -4.60 23.05 -4.66
CA LEU A 400 -5.51 22.09 -5.28
C LEU A 400 -5.33 22.10 -6.80
N ASP A 401 -4.20 21.51 -7.22
CA ASP A 401 -3.78 21.32 -8.60
C ASP A 401 -3.36 19.87 -8.84
N ARG A 402 -4.01 19.21 -9.80
CA ARG A 402 -3.84 17.77 -10.07
C ARG A 402 -2.41 17.42 -10.47
N GLU A 403 -1.72 18.29 -11.20
CA GLU A 403 -0.35 18.05 -11.62
C GLU A 403 0.64 18.15 -10.45
N ARG A 404 0.47 19.15 -9.57
CA ARG A 404 1.28 19.27 -8.34
C ARG A 404 1.06 18.10 -7.39
N ILE A 405 -0.19 17.67 -7.19
CA ILE A 405 -0.50 16.49 -6.37
C ILE A 405 0.14 15.24 -6.98
N ARG A 406 0.04 15.05 -8.30
CA ARG A 406 0.72 13.95 -8.99
C ARG A 406 2.24 14.01 -8.78
N ASN A 407 2.86 15.18 -8.86
CA ASN A 407 4.30 15.34 -8.66
C ASN A 407 4.71 15.06 -7.21
N ALA A 408 3.88 15.42 -6.23
CA ALA A 408 4.07 15.05 -4.83
C ALA A 408 4.08 13.52 -4.69
N LEU A 409 3.08 12.83 -5.26
CA LEU A 409 3.01 11.37 -5.28
C LEU A 409 4.26 10.74 -5.92
N ALA A 410 4.75 11.30 -7.03
CA ALA A 410 5.90 10.76 -7.75
C ALA A 410 7.27 11.01 -7.09
N SER A 411 7.39 11.97 -6.18
CA SER A 411 8.71 12.43 -5.68
C SER A 411 8.94 12.24 -4.19
N LEU A 412 7.88 12.02 -3.41
CA LEU A 412 7.98 12.01 -1.96
C LEU A 412 8.02 10.62 -1.36
N GLN A 413 8.41 10.61 -0.09
CA GLN A 413 8.21 9.51 0.83
C GLN A 413 7.15 9.89 1.87
N PHE A 414 6.19 9.00 2.09
CA PHE A 414 5.02 9.21 2.92
C PHE A 414 5.11 8.40 4.21
N ASP A 415 4.82 9.04 5.33
CA ASP A 415 4.74 8.39 6.64
C ASP A 415 3.36 7.76 6.81
N THR A 416 3.30 6.43 6.95
CA THR A 416 2.03 5.70 7.05
C THR A 416 2.07 4.63 8.14
N VAL A 417 0.91 4.07 8.47
CA VAL A 417 0.79 2.91 9.38
C VAL A 417 1.47 1.65 8.85
N MET A 418 1.73 1.57 7.54
CA MET A 418 2.52 0.49 6.94
C MET A 418 4.03 0.70 7.11
N GLY A 419 4.45 1.90 7.52
CA GLY A 419 5.81 2.40 7.42
C GLY A 419 5.95 3.45 6.31
N LYS A 420 7.19 3.74 5.91
CA LYS A 420 7.49 4.75 4.89
C LYS A 420 7.24 4.21 3.48
N ILE A 421 6.28 4.80 2.75
CA ILE A 421 5.92 4.40 1.38
C ILE A 421 6.44 5.44 0.39
N SER A 422 6.93 5.01 -0.77
CA SER A 422 7.30 5.89 -1.88
C SER A 422 7.03 5.16 -3.20
N PHE A 423 6.92 5.91 -4.29
CA PHE A 423 6.62 5.37 -5.60
C PHE A 423 7.78 5.56 -6.57
N GLY A 424 7.99 4.57 -7.43
CA GLY A 424 8.96 4.58 -8.51
C GLY A 424 8.30 4.86 -9.85
N GLU A 425 8.97 4.43 -10.91
CA GLU A 425 8.46 4.54 -12.28
C GLU A 425 7.08 3.88 -12.43
N GLY A 426 6.19 4.52 -13.18
CA GLY A 426 4.81 4.06 -13.38
C GLY A 426 3.90 4.20 -12.15
N GLY A 427 4.37 4.83 -11.08
CA GLY A 427 3.66 4.92 -9.80
C GLY A 427 3.60 3.59 -9.03
N LYS A 428 4.50 2.66 -9.36
CA LYS A 428 4.68 1.41 -8.61
C LYS A 428 5.29 1.69 -7.25
N MET A 429 4.80 1.04 -6.19
CA MET A 429 5.44 1.12 -4.88
C MET A 429 6.90 0.63 -4.92
N ASN A 430 7.79 1.39 -4.30
CA ASN A 430 9.18 1.00 -4.11
C ASN A 430 9.34 0.07 -2.90
N ASN A 431 10.31 -0.85 -2.98
CA ASN A 431 10.66 -1.77 -1.91
C ASN A 431 9.48 -2.63 -1.40
N THR A 432 8.58 -3.07 -2.29
CA THR A 432 7.40 -3.90 -1.92
C THR A 432 7.79 -5.18 -1.18
N ASP A 433 8.96 -5.74 -1.49
CA ASP A 433 9.60 -6.88 -0.82
C ASP A 433 9.79 -6.67 0.70
N LYS A 434 9.92 -5.43 1.17
CA LYS A 434 10.06 -5.13 2.62
C LYS A 434 8.74 -5.19 3.38
N PHE A 435 7.62 -5.14 2.65
CA PHE A 435 6.28 -5.13 3.23
C PHE A 435 5.65 -6.52 3.21
N ILE A 436 6.03 -7.38 2.26
CA ILE A 436 5.48 -8.74 2.18
C ILE A 436 5.85 -9.57 3.43
N LEU A 437 4.87 -10.27 3.95
CA LEU A 437 4.94 -11.16 5.10
C LEU A 437 4.51 -12.54 4.65
N LEU A 438 5.16 -13.56 5.21
CA LEU A 438 4.65 -14.92 5.20
C LEU A 438 4.08 -15.21 6.58
N MET A 439 2.83 -15.64 6.59
CA MET A 439 2.06 -15.93 7.79
C MET A 439 1.61 -17.38 7.80
N GLN A 440 1.33 -17.90 8.99
CA GLN A 440 0.85 -19.26 9.21
C GLN A 440 -0.33 -19.24 10.18
N TRP A 441 -1.37 -20.02 9.89
CA TRP A 441 -2.46 -20.23 10.84
C TRP A 441 -1.95 -21.01 12.06
N ARG A 442 -2.13 -20.43 13.24
CA ARG A 442 -1.60 -20.84 14.53
C ARG A 442 -2.61 -20.53 15.62
N SER A 443 -3.06 -21.56 16.34
CA SER A 443 -3.98 -21.42 17.46
C SER A 443 -5.21 -20.55 17.11
N GLY A 444 -5.76 -20.75 15.91
CA GLY A 444 -6.93 -20.04 15.40
C GLY A 444 -6.67 -18.62 14.90
N LYS A 445 -5.42 -18.18 14.79
CA LYS A 445 -5.02 -16.85 14.29
C LYS A 445 -3.99 -16.97 13.18
N LEU A 446 -3.95 -15.98 12.30
CA LEU A 446 -2.91 -15.89 11.29
C LEU A 446 -1.70 -15.17 11.92
N GLU A 447 -0.59 -15.86 12.15
CA GLU A 447 0.61 -15.30 12.80
C GLU A 447 1.72 -15.07 11.78
N ILE A 448 2.52 -14.02 11.93
CA ILE A 448 3.68 -13.76 11.07
C ILE A 448 4.78 -14.76 11.42
N ILE A 449 5.28 -15.50 10.42
CA ILE A 449 6.39 -16.45 10.60
C ILE A 449 7.67 -16.02 9.88
N TRP A 450 7.56 -15.14 8.88
CA TRP A 450 8.70 -14.63 8.14
C TRP A 450 8.39 -13.27 7.50
N PRO A 451 9.35 -12.31 7.46
CA PRO A 451 10.74 -12.39 7.92
C PRO A 451 10.87 -12.49 9.44
N ARG A 452 11.95 -13.13 9.94
CA ARG A 452 12.19 -13.33 11.39
C ARG A 452 12.06 -12.05 12.23
N ALA A 453 12.50 -10.91 11.69
CA ALA A 453 12.46 -9.63 12.39
C ALA A 453 11.03 -9.12 12.69
N LYS A 454 10.02 -9.64 11.98
CA LYS A 454 8.60 -9.29 12.17
C LYS A 454 7.78 -10.48 12.70
N ALA A 455 8.40 -11.62 12.98
CA ALA A 455 7.70 -12.84 13.34
C ALA A 455 6.99 -12.69 14.70
N THR A 456 5.74 -13.14 14.75
CA THR A 456 4.93 -13.23 15.97
C THR A 456 4.80 -14.65 16.48
N ALA A 457 5.16 -15.65 15.66
CA ALA A 457 5.27 -17.04 16.05
C ALA A 457 6.43 -17.74 15.33
N GLU A 458 6.97 -18.79 15.94
CA GLU A 458 7.90 -19.71 15.26
C GLU A 458 7.14 -20.54 14.21
N PRO A 459 7.68 -20.71 13.00
CA PRO A 459 7.06 -21.54 11.98
C PRO A 459 7.01 -23.01 12.43
N VAL A 460 5.90 -23.69 12.18
CA VAL A 460 5.89 -25.16 12.13
C VAL A 460 6.18 -25.62 10.72
N TYR A 461 7.31 -26.30 10.59
CA TYR A 461 7.80 -26.90 9.36
C TYR A 461 8.55 -28.21 9.68
N PRO A 462 8.34 -29.29 8.91
CA PRO A 462 7.32 -29.43 7.87
C PRO A 462 5.90 -29.39 8.47
N PHE A 463 4.88 -29.18 7.64
CA PHE A 463 3.51 -29.23 8.12
C PHE A 463 3.18 -30.65 8.65
N PRO A 464 2.54 -30.78 9.82
CA PRO A 464 2.16 -32.07 10.36
C PRO A 464 1.14 -32.77 9.46
N SER A 465 1.18 -34.10 9.41
CA SER A 465 0.15 -34.89 8.74
C SER A 465 -1.19 -34.70 9.43
N TRP A 466 -2.29 -34.90 8.72
CA TRP A 466 -3.65 -34.73 9.27
C TRP A 466 -3.91 -35.57 10.52
N GLU A 467 -3.26 -36.74 10.63
CA GLU A 467 -3.37 -37.65 11.77
C GLU A 467 -2.59 -37.18 13.02
N SER A 468 -1.67 -36.22 12.84
CA SER A 468 -0.79 -35.70 13.90
C SER A 468 -1.16 -34.29 14.37
N ARG A 469 -2.26 -33.73 13.86
CA ARG A 469 -2.76 -32.38 14.18
C ARG A 469 -3.71 -32.36 15.36
#